data_AF-A0A0R1PXJ4-F1
#
_entry.id   AF-A0A0R1PXJ4-F1
#
_cell.length_a   1.000
_cell.length_b   1.000
_cell.length_c   1.000
_cell.angle_alpha   90.00
_cell.angle_beta   90.00
_cell.angle_gamma   90.00
#
_symmetry.space_group_name_H-M   'P 1'
#
loop_
_entity.id
_entity.type
_entity.pdbx_description
1 polymer ?
#
loop_
_entity_poly.entity_id
_entity_poly.type
_entity_poly.pdbx_seq_one_letter_code
_entity_poly.pdbx_strand_id
1 'polypeptide(L)'
;MHLHKIFYALNEIDSIEKNGENVFYNKWYESKVGKGARIDFPSLTNSQKNAYQAIEDNYNALNESYEVRCLYHDLKRDSGYFAEIINFRDLIHPFFVEPIFNNPRLRAQSGFFLFEPYNGLTKDISEISRDIKNLGLGNIYIPKKYKRNILSELDYFCEINKATLFPDAENVANYVAMDFNKPFLNMRK
;
A
#
# COMPACT_ATOMS: atom_id res chain seq x y z
N MET A 1 10.91 2.90 14.77
CA MET A 1 12.36 2.86 15.06
C MET A 1 12.99 1.50 14.77
N HIS A 2 12.38 0.37 15.15
CA HIS A 2 12.98 -0.97 14.96
C HIS A 2 12.98 -1.50 13.52
N LEU A 3 11.96 -1.20 12.69
CA LEU A 3 11.96 -1.55 11.25
C LEU A 3 13.18 -0.97 10.51
N HIS A 4 13.54 0.28 10.83
CA HIS A 4 14.69 0.95 10.25
C HIS A 4 16.03 0.34 10.70
N LYS A 5 16.10 -0.17 11.94
CA LYS A 5 17.26 -0.92 12.44
C LYS A 5 17.44 -2.25 11.72
N ILE A 6 16.33 -2.95 11.45
CA ILE A 6 16.35 -4.15 10.60
C ILE A 6 16.85 -3.75 9.21
N PHE A 7 16.25 -2.75 8.56
CA PHE A 7 16.68 -2.31 7.23
C PHE A 7 18.19 -2.01 7.12
N TYR A 8 18.74 -1.25 8.07
CA TYR A 8 20.17 -0.93 8.05
C TYR A 8 21.05 -2.15 8.27
N ALA A 9 20.71 -3.01 9.24
CA ALA A 9 21.46 -4.25 9.48
C ALA A 9 21.45 -5.16 8.24
N LEU A 10 20.36 -5.18 7.47
CA LEU A 10 20.26 -5.94 6.22
C LEU A 10 21.15 -5.37 5.12
N ASN A 11 21.05 -4.06 4.87
CA ASN A 11 21.88 -3.41 3.84
C ASN A 11 23.38 -3.55 4.12
N GLU A 12 23.79 -3.54 5.39
CA GLU A 12 25.18 -3.75 5.78
C GLU A 12 25.67 -5.16 5.41
N ILE A 13 24.87 -6.21 5.64
CA ILE A 13 25.22 -7.60 5.30
C ILE A 13 25.28 -7.82 3.79
N ASP A 14 24.31 -7.32 3.04
CA ASP A 14 24.26 -7.54 1.59
C ASP A 14 25.38 -6.79 0.85
N SER A 15 25.87 -5.69 1.45
CA SER A 15 27.09 -5.02 1.01
C SER A 15 28.35 -5.87 1.24
N ILE A 16 28.41 -6.63 2.34
CA ILE A 16 29.51 -7.55 2.67
C ILE A 16 29.51 -8.77 1.75
N GLU A 17 28.33 -9.30 1.40
CA GLU A 17 28.18 -10.44 0.48
C GLU A 17 28.38 -10.07 -1.00
N LYS A 18 28.60 -8.79 -1.32
CA LYS A 18 28.79 -8.24 -2.69
C LYS A 18 27.67 -8.57 -3.67
N ASN A 19 26.51 -9.00 -3.19
CA ASN A 19 25.42 -9.45 -4.04
C ASN A 19 24.45 -8.31 -4.41
N GLY A 20 24.36 -7.23 -3.61
CA GLY A 20 23.46 -6.08 -3.86
C GLY A 20 21.96 -6.41 -3.75
N GLU A 21 21.58 -7.65 -4.04
CA GLU A 21 20.30 -8.27 -3.74
C GLU A 21 20.32 -8.82 -2.32
N ASN A 22 19.17 -8.74 -1.62
CA ASN A 22 19.10 -9.09 -0.20
C ASN A 22 18.90 -10.59 0.03
N VAL A 23 19.83 -11.36 -0.53
CA VAL A 23 19.80 -12.82 -0.60
C VAL A 23 19.91 -13.44 0.80
N PHE A 24 20.69 -12.84 1.70
CA PHE A 24 20.85 -13.35 3.06
C PHE A 24 19.54 -13.30 3.84
N TYR A 25 18.84 -12.15 3.79
CA TYR A 25 17.56 -11.98 4.46
C TYR A 25 16.52 -12.98 3.96
N ASN A 26 16.42 -13.15 2.64
CA ASN A 26 15.44 -14.06 2.05
C ASN A 26 15.69 -15.49 2.51
N LYS A 27 16.94 -15.96 2.51
CA LYS A 27 17.31 -17.28 3.04
C LYS A 27 16.99 -17.43 4.52
N TRP A 28 17.24 -16.37 5.30
CA TRP A 28 16.94 -16.35 6.74
C TRP A 28 15.44 -16.46 6.98
N TYR A 29 14.66 -15.63 6.28
CA TYR A 29 13.21 -15.60 6.38
C TYR A 29 12.59 -16.91 5.90
N GLU A 30 13.04 -17.46 4.76
CA GLU A 30 12.62 -18.76 4.24
C GLU A 30 12.91 -19.91 5.20
N SER A 31 14.05 -19.86 5.91
CA SER A 31 14.37 -20.80 6.98
C SER A 31 13.41 -20.66 8.16
N LYS A 32 12.94 -19.45 8.47
CA LYS A 32 11.95 -19.19 9.53
C LYS A 32 10.54 -19.64 9.16
N VAL A 33 10.11 -19.42 7.92
CA VAL A 33 8.79 -19.88 7.43
C VAL A 33 8.76 -21.36 7.04
N GLY A 34 9.88 -22.08 7.16
CA GLY A 34 9.95 -23.50 6.82
C GLY A 34 9.84 -23.81 5.32
N LYS A 35 10.14 -22.83 4.44
CA LYS A 35 10.03 -22.97 2.97
C LYS A 35 11.25 -23.63 2.30
N GLY A 36 12.03 -24.41 3.06
CA GLY A 36 13.09 -25.26 2.50
C GLY A 36 14.48 -24.62 2.37
N ALA A 37 14.64 -23.32 2.63
CA ALA A 37 15.97 -22.75 2.78
C ALA A 37 16.59 -23.20 4.12
N ARG A 38 17.83 -23.69 4.06
CA ARG A 38 18.64 -23.99 5.24
C ARG A 38 19.86 -23.10 5.23
N ILE A 39 19.96 -22.26 6.27
CA ILE A 39 21.21 -21.57 6.57
C ILE A 39 22.06 -22.53 7.40
N ASP A 40 23.23 -22.90 6.88
CA ASP A 40 24.24 -23.63 7.64
C ASP A 40 24.98 -22.65 8.57
N PHE A 41 24.33 -22.30 9.69
CA PHE A 41 24.84 -21.32 10.65
C PHE A 41 26.29 -21.59 11.12
N PRO A 42 26.72 -22.84 11.39
CA PRO A 42 28.11 -23.16 11.68
C PRO A 42 29.13 -22.66 10.65
N SER A 43 28.79 -22.74 9.36
CA SER A 43 29.66 -22.33 8.24
C SER A 43 29.79 -20.81 8.05
N LEU A 44 28.95 -20.01 8.72
CA LEU A 44 28.98 -18.56 8.63
C LEU A 44 30.23 -17.97 9.31
N THR A 45 30.74 -16.87 8.73
CA THR A 45 31.79 -16.06 9.35
C THR A 45 31.28 -15.40 10.64
N ASN A 46 32.19 -14.98 11.53
CA ASN A 46 31.78 -14.31 12.78
C ASN A 46 30.97 -13.04 12.54
N SER A 47 31.26 -12.29 11.47
CA SER A 47 30.49 -11.10 11.08
C SER A 47 29.06 -11.48 10.67
N GLN A 48 28.89 -12.50 9.82
CA GLN A 48 27.57 -12.99 9.42
C GLN A 48 26.77 -13.57 10.60
N LYS A 49 27.44 -14.25 11.55
CA LYS A 49 26.79 -14.76 12.77
C LYS A 49 26.25 -13.64 13.66
N ASN A 50 27.03 -12.59 13.88
CA ASN A 50 26.60 -11.44 14.66
C ASN A 50 25.41 -10.73 13.99
N ALA A 51 25.45 -10.61 12.67
CA ALA A 51 24.41 -9.96 11.92
C ALA A 51 23.11 -10.79 11.85
N TYR A 52 23.23 -12.12 11.70
CA TYR A 52 22.12 -13.06 11.87
C TYR A 52 21.43 -12.86 13.24
N GLN A 53 22.22 -12.82 14.32
CA GLN A 53 21.68 -12.63 15.67
C GLN A 53 21.00 -11.26 15.81
N ALA A 54 21.62 -10.20 15.27
CA ALA A 54 21.02 -8.87 15.30
C ALA A 54 19.69 -8.80 14.55
N ILE A 55 19.56 -9.46 13.39
CA ILE A 55 18.28 -9.55 12.67
C ILE A 55 17.26 -10.29 13.51
N GLU A 56 17.63 -11.44 14.06
CA GLU A 56 16.74 -12.26 14.88
C GLU A 56 16.23 -11.51 16.11
N ASP A 57 17.13 -10.83 16.84
CA ASP A 57 16.78 -10.06 18.03
C ASP A 57 15.83 -8.90 17.68
N ASN A 58 16.12 -8.15 16.61
CA ASN A 58 15.24 -7.04 16.19
C ASN A 58 13.90 -7.54 15.63
N TYR A 59 13.89 -8.68 14.93
CA TYR A 59 12.66 -9.29 14.41
C TYR A 59 11.75 -9.75 15.56
N ASN A 60 12.32 -10.41 16.57
CA ASN A 60 11.58 -10.84 17.74
C ASN A 60 11.05 -9.62 18.52
N ALA A 61 11.89 -8.61 18.76
CA ALA A 61 11.46 -7.38 19.43
C ALA A 61 10.33 -6.65 18.68
N LEU A 62 10.34 -6.66 17.35
CA LEU A 62 9.23 -6.13 16.55
C LEU A 62 7.96 -6.97 16.68
N ASN A 63 8.05 -8.29 16.57
CA ASN A 63 6.88 -9.16 16.72
C ASN A 63 6.25 -9.08 18.11
N GLU A 64 7.05 -8.84 19.13
CA GLU A 64 6.59 -8.68 20.50
C GLU A 64 6.01 -7.28 20.77
N SER A 65 6.23 -6.31 19.88
CA SER A 65 5.69 -4.95 20.02
C SER A 65 4.16 -4.94 20.04
N TYR A 66 3.59 -4.01 20.79
CA TYR A 66 2.15 -3.88 20.95
C TYR A 66 1.45 -3.66 19.60
N GLU A 67 2.03 -2.82 18.74
CA GLU A 67 1.50 -2.44 17.44
C GLU A 67 1.39 -3.65 16.50
N VAL A 68 2.45 -4.46 16.45
CA VAL A 68 2.47 -5.67 15.61
C VAL A 68 1.53 -6.74 16.16
N ARG A 69 1.43 -6.88 17.49
CA ARG A 69 0.46 -7.80 18.10
C ARG A 69 -0.99 -7.40 17.81
N CYS A 70 -1.30 -6.10 17.84
CA CYS A 70 -2.60 -5.58 17.40
C CYS A 70 -2.86 -5.89 15.93
N LEU A 71 -1.86 -5.68 15.06
CA LEU A 71 -1.96 -6.03 13.64
C LEU A 71 -2.25 -7.52 13.45
N TYR A 72 -1.55 -8.41 14.16
CA TYR A 72 -1.82 -9.85 14.10
C TYR A 72 -3.25 -10.19 14.55
N HIS A 73 -3.74 -9.54 15.61
CA HIS A 73 -5.11 -9.74 16.08
C HIS A 73 -6.14 -9.35 15.00
N ASP A 74 -5.96 -8.20 14.35
CA ASP A 74 -6.83 -7.76 13.26
C ASP A 74 -6.73 -8.69 12.04
N LEU A 75 -5.52 -9.09 11.62
CA LEU A 75 -5.32 -10.03 10.51
C LEU A 75 -5.97 -11.39 10.77
N LYS A 76 -5.88 -11.91 12.01
CA LYS A 76 -6.52 -13.17 12.41
C LYS A 76 -8.04 -13.04 12.46
N ARG A 77 -8.56 -11.90 12.90
CA ARG A 77 -10.01 -11.62 12.88
C ARG A 77 -10.55 -11.66 11.45
N ASP A 78 -9.82 -11.09 10.50
CA ASP A 78 -10.28 -10.95 9.11
C ASP A 78 -10.08 -12.23 8.29
N SER A 79 -8.93 -12.90 8.41
CA SER A 79 -8.59 -14.10 7.61
C SER A 79 -8.94 -15.44 8.27
N GLY A 80 -9.21 -15.45 9.58
CA GLY A 80 -9.47 -16.66 10.38
C GLY A 80 -8.22 -17.49 10.71
N TYR A 81 -7.18 -17.43 9.88
CA TYR A 81 -5.89 -18.05 10.14
C TYR A 81 -4.76 -17.22 9.53
N PHE A 82 -3.90 -16.69 10.40
CA PHE A 82 -2.67 -16.02 10.01
C PHE A 82 -1.52 -16.56 10.87
N ALA A 83 -0.50 -17.12 10.24
CA ALA A 83 0.74 -17.46 10.93
C ALA A 83 1.42 -16.15 11.37
N GLU A 84 1.86 -16.04 12.62
CA GLU A 84 2.49 -14.82 13.17
C GLU A 84 3.91 -14.60 12.60
N ILE A 85 4.03 -14.57 11.28
CA ILE A 85 5.28 -14.51 10.54
C ILE A 85 5.09 -13.54 9.39
N ILE A 86 5.27 -12.25 9.66
CA ILE A 86 5.30 -11.19 8.64
C ILE A 86 6.71 -11.04 8.10
N ASN A 87 6.81 -10.88 6.77
CA ASN A 87 8.01 -10.37 6.14
C ASN A 87 8.05 -8.84 6.28
N PHE A 88 8.69 -8.35 7.34
CA PHE A 88 8.75 -6.90 7.59
C PHE A 88 9.55 -6.14 6.53
N ARG A 89 10.36 -6.82 5.72
CA ARG A 89 11.11 -6.19 4.64
C ARG A 89 10.19 -5.64 3.56
N ASP A 90 9.13 -6.37 3.23
CA ASP A 90 8.17 -5.96 2.20
C ASP A 90 7.51 -4.62 2.56
N LEU A 91 7.43 -4.32 3.86
CA LEU A 91 6.89 -3.07 4.39
C LEU A 91 7.89 -1.90 4.37
N ILE A 92 9.08 -2.06 3.78
CA ILE A 92 10.11 -1.02 3.70
C ILE A 92 10.25 -0.48 2.27
N HIS A 93 9.69 -1.19 1.29
CA HIS A 93 9.68 -0.75 -0.10
C HIS A 93 8.26 -0.40 -0.56
N PRO A 94 8.09 0.55 -1.49
CA PRO A 94 6.79 0.80 -2.07
C PRO A 94 6.31 -0.40 -2.89
N PHE A 95 5.03 -0.75 -2.77
CA PHE A 95 4.43 -1.82 -3.57
C PHE A 95 2.97 -1.53 -3.93
N PHE A 96 2.52 -2.09 -5.04
CA PHE A 96 1.12 -2.00 -5.45
C PHE A 96 0.28 -3.08 -4.77
N VAL A 97 -0.92 -2.71 -4.33
CA VAL A 97 -1.89 -3.59 -3.71
C VAL A 97 -3.16 -3.59 -4.56
N GLU A 98 -3.55 -4.77 -5.00
CA GLU A 98 -4.87 -4.97 -5.61
C GLU A 98 -5.92 -5.12 -4.51
N PRO A 99 -7.00 -4.32 -4.51
CA PRO A 99 -8.04 -4.46 -3.50
C PRO A 99 -8.85 -5.74 -3.70
N ILE A 100 -9.29 -6.34 -2.59
CA ILE A 100 -10.26 -7.43 -2.65
C ILE A 100 -11.61 -6.85 -3.12
N PHE A 101 -12.21 -7.41 -4.17
CA PHE A 101 -13.47 -6.95 -4.77
C PHE A 101 -14.74 -7.18 -3.91
N ASN A 102 -14.60 -7.25 -2.58
CA ASN A 102 -15.71 -7.48 -1.66
C ASN A 102 -16.58 -6.22 -1.48
N ASN A 103 -16.02 -5.03 -1.70
CA ASN A 103 -16.74 -3.76 -1.63
C ASN A 103 -17.09 -3.27 -3.05
N PRO A 104 -18.38 -3.09 -3.38
CA PRO A 104 -18.81 -2.56 -4.68
C PRO A 104 -18.10 -1.25 -5.05
N ARG A 105 -17.82 -0.39 -4.06
CA ARG A 105 -17.11 0.88 -4.24
C ARG A 105 -15.65 0.69 -4.66
N LEU A 106 -14.96 -0.30 -4.11
CA LEU A 106 -13.60 -0.66 -4.54
C LEU A 106 -13.59 -1.28 -5.94
N ARG A 107 -14.68 -1.98 -6.31
CA ARG A 107 -14.83 -2.59 -7.64
C ARG A 107 -15.04 -1.58 -8.76
N ALA A 108 -15.76 -0.48 -8.51
CA ALA A 108 -15.92 0.57 -9.52
C ALA A 108 -14.78 1.58 -9.56
N GLN A 109 -14.00 1.69 -8.46
CA GLN A 109 -12.71 2.37 -8.50
C GLN A 109 -11.69 1.43 -9.14
N SER A 110 -11.74 1.32 -10.47
CA SER A 110 -10.75 0.59 -11.25
C SER A 110 -9.34 1.14 -10.95
N GLY A 111 -8.44 0.31 -10.41
CA GLY A 111 -7.07 0.72 -10.12
C GLY A 111 -6.35 -0.13 -9.08
N PHE A 112 -5.07 0.20 -8.84
CA PHE A 112 -4.24 -0.36 -7.78
C PHE A 112 -3.99 0.68 -6.69
N PHE A 113 -3.86 0.25 -5.46
CA PHE A 113 -3.37 1.11 -4.37
C PHE A 113 -1.85 1.09 -4.35
N LEU A 114 -1.21 2.22 -4.10
CA LEU A 114 0.22 2.28 -3.80
C LEU A 114 0.41 2.29 -2.28
N PHE A 115 1.09 1.29 -1.75
CA PHE A 115 1.62 1.33 -0.40
C PHE A 115 2.98 2.02 -0.44
N GLU A 116 3.11 3.15 0.25
CA GLU A 116 4.37 3.88 0.41
C GLU A 116 4.77 3.84 1.89
N PRO A 117 5.88 3.16 2.23
CA PRO A 117 6.30 3.01 3.61
C PRO A 117 6.86 4.33 4.16
N TYR A 118 6.38 4.72 5.34
CA TYR A 118 6.85 5.92 6.00
C TYR A 118 8.21 5.66 6.65
N ASN A 119 9.27 6.27 6.11
CA ASN A 119 10.65 5.99 6.49
C ASN A 119 11.08 6.54 7.87
N GLY A 120 10.21 7.24 8.61
CA GLY A 120 10.46 7.72 9.97
C GLY A 120 11.62 8.71 10.12
N LEU A 121 12.34 9.01 9.03
CA LEU A 121 13.35 10.04 8.95
C LEU A 121 12.67 11.25 8.31
N THR A 122 12.21 12.14 9.19
CA THR A 122 11.87 13.53 8.87
C THR A 122 10.86 13.67 7.74
N LYS A 123 9.57 13.52 8.04
CA LYS A 123 8.62 14.57 7.67
C LYS A 123 7.67 14.82 8.82
N ASP A 124 7.87 15.94 9.51
CA ASP A 124 6.84 16.48 10.38
C ASP A 124 5.52 16.58 9.58
N ILE A 125 4.36 16.42 10.22
CA ILE A 125 3.06 16.56 9.55
C ILE A 125 2.99 17.91 8.82
N SER A 126 3.72 18.91 9.32
CA SER A 126 3.91 20.21 8.68
C SER A 126 4.63 20.16 7.32
N GLU A 127 5.57 19.24 7.09
CA GLU A 127 6.27 19.05 5.82
C GLU A 127 5.40 18.33 4.80
N ILE A 128 4.67 17.29 5.20
CA ILE A 128 3.64 16.66 4.34
C ILE A 128 2.58 17.70 3.95
N SER A 129 2.13 18.50 4.92
CA SER A 129 1.17 19.59 4.67
C SER A 129 1.75 20.67 3.74
N ARG A 130 3.06 20.94 3.83
CA ARG A 130 3.75 21.88 2.95
C ARG A 130 3.86 21.33 1.53
N ASP A 131 4.17 20.06 1.36
CA ASP A 131 4.21 19.41 0.05
C ASP A 131 2.82 19.37 -0.60
N ILE A 132 1.77 19.08 0.17
CA ILE A 132 0.36 19.15 -0.30
C ILE A 132 -0.01 20.58 -0.70
N LYS A 133 0.43 21.60 0.05
CA LYS A 133 0.24 23.01 -0.33
C LYS A 133 1.04 23.38 -1.58
N ASN A 134 2.26 22.88 -1.71
CA ASN A 134 3.18 23.12 -2.82
C ASN A 134 2.77 22.39 -4.10
N LEU A 135 2.02 21.28 -3.99
CA LEU A 135 1.35 20.59 -5.10
C LEU A 135 0.33 21.47 -5.83
N GLY A 136 0.11 22.71 -5.38
CA GLY A 136 -0.65 23.69 -6.14
C GLY A 136 -2.13 23.33 -6.20
N LEU A 137 -2.68 22.69 -5.17
CA LEU A 137 -4.12 22.62 -4.95
C LEU A 137 -4.64 24.00 -4.55
N GLY A 138 -4.44 24.99 -5.42
CA GLY A 138 -5.17 26.24 -5.36
C GLY A 138 -6.65 25.91 -5.46
N ASN A 139 -7.47 26.60 -4.66
CA ASN A 139 -8.91 26.46 -4.74
C ASN A 139 -9.36 26.73 -6.18
N ILE A 140 -9.85 25.69 -6.88
CA ILE A 140 -10.40 25.85 -8.22
C ILE A 140 -11.78 26.47 -8.08
N TYR A 141 -11.88 27.78 -8.32
CA TYR A 141 -13.17 28.45 -8.35
C TYR A 141 -13.84 28.23 -9.70
N ILE A 142 -14.94 27.47 -9.71
CA ILE A 142 -15.71 27.17 -10.93
C ILE A 142 -17.02 27.98 -10.91
N PRO A 143 -17.19 28.97 -11.80
CA PRO A 143 -18.44 29.70 -11.94
C PRO A 143 -19.63 28.76 -12.21
N LYS A 144 -20.78 29.05 -11.60
CA LYS A 144 -22.00 28.21 -11.70
C LYS A 144 -22.39 27.86 -13.14
N LYS A 145 -22.22 28.80 -14.08
CA LYS A 145 -22.54 28.63 -15.50
C LYS A 145 -21.77 27.48 -16.18
N TYR A 146 -20.57 27.15 -15.70
CA TYR A 146 -19.73 26.11 -16.31
C TYR A 146 -19.91 24.74 -15.66
N LYS A 147 -20.49 24.66 -14.45
CA LYS A 147 -20.59 23.39 -13.70
C LYS A 147 -21.31 22.30 -14.48
N ARG A 148 -22.41 22.63 -15.15
CA ARG A 148 -23.20 21.64 -15.88
C ARG A 148 -22.45 21.09 -17.10
N ASN A 149 -21.73 21.94 -17.83
CA ASN A 149 -20.93 21.53 -18.98
C ASN A 149 -19.72 20.70 -18.57
N ILE A 150 -19.01 21.12 -17.51
CA ILE A 150 -17.88 20.36 -16.96
C ILE A 150 -18.37 18.97 -16.49
N LEU A 151 -19.50 18.90 -15.79
CA LEU A 151 -20.07 17.62 -15.38
C LEU A 151 -20.46 16.74 -16.58
N SER A 152 -21.00 17.31 -17.66
CA SER A 152 -21.29 16.53 -18.88
C SER A 152 -20.04 16.07 -19.62
N GLU A 153 -18.98 16.89 -19.65
CA GLU A 153 -17.70 16.52 -20.26
C GLU A 153 -17.00 15.43 -19.45
N LEU A 154 -16.99 15.54 -18.12
CA LEU A 154 -16.45 14.52 -17.22
C LEU A 154 -17.21 13.19 -17.36
N ASP A 155 -18.53 13.24 -17.46
CA ASP A 155 -19.38 12.06 -17.67
C ASP A 155 -19.10 11.43 -19.04
N TYR A 156 -19.09 12.23 -20.11
CA TYR A 156 -18.96 11.73 -21.49
C TYR A 156 -17.55 11.29 -21.88
N PHE A 157 -16.52 12.07 -21.54
CA PHE A 157 -15.15 11.82 -21.98
C PHE A 157 -14.32 11.02 -20.98
N CYS A 158 -14.61 11.15 -19.69
CA CYS A 158 -13.81 10.54 -18.63
C CYS A 158 -14.55 9.45 -17.86
N GLU A 159 -15.84 9.22 -18.15
CA GLU A 159 -16.70 8.29 -17.40
C GLU A 159 -16.76 8.62 -15.89
N ILE A 160 -16.57 9.89 -15.52
CA ILE A 160 -16.59 10.35 -14.12
C ILE A 160 -18.00 10.87 -13.82
N ASN A 161 -18.82 10.04 -13.17
CA ASN A 161 -20.18 10.39 -12.75
C ASN A 161 -20.54 9.72 -11.42
N LYS A 162 -21.76 9.97 -10.93
CA LYS A 162 -22.18 9.47 -9.60
C LYS A 162 -22.26 7.94 -9.55
N ALA A 163 -22.62 7.27 -10.65
CA ALA A 163 -22.71 5.82 -10.71
C ALA A 163 -21.33 5.15 -10.79
N THR A 164 -20.35 5.78 -11.43
CA THR A 164 -18.97 5.26 -11.47
C THR A 164 -18.21 5.54 -10.17
N LEU A 165 -18.40 6.72 -9.55
CA LEU A 165 -17.76 7.07 -8.28
C LEU A 165 -18.40 6.37 -7.06
N PHE A 166 -19.71 6.12 -7.11
CA PHE A 166 -20.51 5.50 -6.05
C PHE A 166 -21.43 4.43 -6.66
N PRO A 167 -20.90 3.23 -6.93
CA PRO A 167 -21.58 2.17 -7.68
C PRO A 167 -22.60 1.40 -6.83
N ASP A 168 -23.30 2.08 -5.95
CA ASP A 168 -24.41 1.50 -5.21
C ASP A 168 -25.59 1.29 -6.16
N ALA A 169 -26.35 0.21 -6.00
CA ALA A 169 -27.45 -0.15 -6.90
C ALA A 169 -28.44 1.02 -7.11
N GLU A 170 -28.72 1.79 -6.05
CA GLU A 170 -29.56 2.99 -6.12
C GLU A 170 -28.95 4.09 -6.98
N ASN A 171 -27.65 4.36 -6.86
CA ASN A 171 -26.97 5.40 -7.64
C ASN A 171 -26.85 5.02 -9.11
N VAL A 172 -26.60 3.74 -9.41
CA VAL A 172 -26.59 3.21 -10.78
C VAL A 172 -27.99 3.28 -11.40
N ALA A 173 -29.03 2.82 -10.69
CA ALA A 173 -30.40 2.90 -11.17
C ALA A 173 -30.87 4.34 -11.40
N ASN A 174 -30.55 5.25 -10.48
CA ASN A 174 -30.87 6.67 -10.62
C ASN A 174 -30.14 7.30 -11.82
N TYR A 175 -28.87 6.97 -12.03
CA TYR A 175 -28.12 7.46 -13.19
C TYR A 175 -28.73 6.95 -14.50
N VAL A 176 -29.01 5.65 -14.60
CA VAL A 176 -29.64 5.04 -15.77
C VAL A 176 -31.01 5.66 -16.03
N ALA A 177 -31.85 5.83 -15.01
CA ALA A 177 -33.16 6.46 -15.14
C ALA A 177 -33.05 7.93 -15.60
N MET A 178 -32.08 8.68 -15.09
CA MET A 178 -31.81 10.05 -15.52
C MET A 178 -31.28 10.12 -16.95
N ASP A 179 -30.46 9.16 -17.37
CA ASP A 179 -29.90 9.09 -18.72
C ASP A 179 -30.96 8.72 -19.77
N PHE A 180 -31.84 7.76 -19.46
CA PHE A 180 -33.01 7.45 -20.28
C PHE A 180 -33.99 8.62 -20.42
N ASN A 181 -34.07 9.49 -19.41
CA ASN A 181 -34.90 10.70 -19.44
C ASN A 181 -34.19 11.93 -20.03
N LYS A 182 -32.91 11.83 -20.44
CA LYS A 182 -32.30 12.88 -21.24
C LYS A 182 -33.00 12.85 -22.61
N PRO A 183 -33.70 13.92 -23.04
CA PRO A 183 -34.17 13.99 -24.41
C PRO A 183 -32.97 13.73 -25.33
N PHE A 184 -33.15 12.89 -26.36
CA PHE A 184 -32.19 12.67 -27.45
C PHE A 184 -31.88 14.00 -28.14
N LEU A 185 -31.07 14.84 -27.52
CA LEU A 185 -30.68 16.15 -28.01
C LEU A 185 -29.18 16.09 -28.26
N ASN A 186 -28.89 16.01 -29.57
CA ASN A 186 -27.61 16.27 -30.22
C ASN A 186 -26.59 15.11 -30.27
N MET A 187 -26.96 14.06 -31.00
CA MET A 187 -25.98 13.29 -31.80
C MET A 187 -26.34 13.42 -33.28
N ARG A 188 -26.00 14.59 -33.87
CA ARG A 188 -25.81 14.85 -35.31
C ARG A 188 -25.64 16.36 -35.50
N LYS A 189 -24.40 16.83 -35.47
CA LYS A 189 -23.85 17.86 -36.36
C LYS A 189 -22.35 17.63 -36.47
#